data_AF-A0A6F9DH04-F1
#
_entry.id   AF-A0A6F9DH04-F1
#
_cell.length_a   1.000
_cell.length_b   1.000
_cell.length_c   1.000
_cell.angle_alpha   90.00
_cell.angle_beta   90.00
_cell.angle_gamma   90.00
#
_symmetry.space_group_name_H-M   'P 1'
#
loop_
_entity.id
_entity.type
_entity.pdbx_description
1 polymer ?
#
loop_
_entity_poly.entity_id
_entity_poly.type
_entity_poly.pdbx_seq_one_letter_code
_entity_poly.pdbx_strand_id
1 'polypeptide(L)'
;MLGALLLLPLLKAHLTLCNIILLGNLSAPSCPYVAAPMQVSCSFQAPCGLEGGDTLRQPVHEVSTDGNLPLVLSVQVADFTVDWLSLQRRTYNGEIPSRTWRVKRRDVIRLNLVKFPVKKFRSSLIDSLVDNGSQTKT
;
A
#
# COMPACT_ATOMS: atom_id res chain seq x y z
N MET A 1 -9.67 -52.75 7.30
CA MET A 1 -11.08 -52.76 6.88
C MET A 1 -11.43 -51.34 6.44
N LEU A 2 -11.70 -51.20 5.13
CA LEU A 2 -12.63 -50.29 4.44
C LEU A 2 -12.94 -48.94 5.12
N GLY A 3 -12.59 -47.79 4.53
CA GLY A 3 -13.28 -47.16 3.39
C GLY A 3 -14.00 -45.90 3.93
N ALA A 4 -14.06 -44.73 3.30
CA ALA A 4 -14.08 -44.43 1.88
C ALA A 4 -13.58 -43.00 1.58
N LEU A 5 -12.90 -42.88 0.43
CA LEU A 5 -12.78 -41.68 -0.40
C LEU A 5 -14.17 -41.22 -0.89
N LEU A 6 -14.30 -39.91 -1.17
CA LEU A 6 -14.84 -39.29 -2.41
C LEU A 6 -15.35 -37.86 -2.08
N LEU A 7 -14.64 -36.79 -2.47
CA LEU A 7 -14.73 -36.05 -3.74
C LEU A 7 -16.09 -35.34 -3.98
N LEU A 8 -16.06 -34.00 -4.02
CA LEU A 8 -17.10 -33.12 -4.56
C LEU A 8 -17.40 -33.44 -6.06
N PRO A 9 -18.61 -33.13 -6.56
CA PRO A 9 -18.81 -31.87 -7.32
C PRO A 9 -20.18 -31.19 -7.01
N LEU A 10 -20.29 -29.86 -6.97
CA LEU A 10 -20.60 -28.97 -8.11
C LEU A 10 -21.91 -29.31 -8.84
N LEU A 11 -22.77 -28.27 -8.98
CA LEU A 11 -23.74 -28.02 -10.06
C LEU A 11 -25.26 -28.21 -9.75
N LYS A 12 -25.92 -27.06 -9.62
CA LYS A 12 -27.26 -26.67 -10.14
C LYS A 12 -28.45 -27.64 -10.01
N ALA A 13 -29.45 -27.24 -9.24
CA ALA A 13 -30.83 -27.00 -9.71
C ALA A 13 -31.63 -26.35 -8.55
N HIS A 14 -32.05 -25.11 -8.67
CA HIS A 14 -33.34 -24.66 -9.23
C HIS A 14 -34.54 -24.95 -8.31
N LEU A 15 -35.26 -23.87 -8.00
CA LEU A 15 -36.65 -23.79 -7.56
C LEU A 15 -36.90 -23.97 -6.05
N THR A 16 -36.42 -22.98 -5.30
CA THR A 16 -37.08 -22.57 -4.05
C THR A 16 -38.49 -22.12 -4.38
N LEU A 17 -39.46 -22.87 -3.86
CA LEU A 17 -40.84 -22.44 -3.66
C LEU A 17 -40.86 -21.06 -2.99
N CYS A 18 -41.60 -20.13 -3.56
CA CYS A 18 -42.20 -19.05 -2.79
C CYS A 18 -43.61 -18.79 -3.34
N ASN A 19 -44.51 -19.73 -3.04
CA ASN A 19 -45.93 -19.49 -3.12
C ASN A 19 -46.30 -18.77 -1.81
N ILE A 20 -46.37 -17.45 -1.84
CA ILE A 20 -46.85 -16.64 -0.72
C ILE A 20 -48.23 -16.12 -1.12
N ILE A 21 -49.26 -16.66 -0.47
CA ILE A 21 -50.48 -15.91 -0.21
C ILE A 21 -50.51 -15.73 1.30
N LEU A 22 -50.47 -14.49 1.76
CA LEU A 22 -51.49 -13.95 2.67
C LEU A 22 -51.13 -12.52 3.07
N LEU A 23 -52.00 -11.58 2.66
CA LEU A 23 -52.38 -10.48 3.54
C LEU A 23 -52.96 -11.14 4.81
N GLY A 24 -52.09 -11.17 5.83
CA GLY A 24 -52.16 -11.99 7.05
C GLY A 24 -50.72 -12.16 7.53
N ASN A 25 -50.14 -11.10 8.11
CA ASN A 25 -48.72 -10.91 8.47
C ASN A 25 -47.71 -11.28 7.37
N LEU A 26 -47.28 -10.33 6.53
CA LEU A 26 -46.06 -10.47 5.73
C LEU A 26 -45.43 -9.12 5.39
N SER A 27 -44.23 -8.93 5.92
CA SER A 27 -43.23 -7.96 5.49
C SER A 27 -42.99 -8.07 3.98
N ALA A 28 -43.01 -6.94 3.27
CA ALA A 28 -42.63 -6.86 1.87
C ALA A 28 -41.17 -7.35 1.71
N PRO A 29 -40.89 -8.44 0.96
CA PRO A 29 -39.53 -8.78 0.61
C PRO A 29 -39.08 -7.83 -0.50
N SER A 30 -38.19 -6.90 -0.16
CA SER A 30 -37.38 -6.19 -1.15
C SER A 30 -36.58 -7.23 -1.95
N CYS A 31 -36.98 -7.49 -3.19
CA CYS A 31 -36.12 -8.21 -4.12
C CYS A 31 -34.81 -7.42 -4.25
N PRO A 32 -33.63 -8.02 -4.06
CA PRO A 32 -32.39 -7.37 -4.45
C PRO A 32 -32.38 -7.35 -5.98
N TYR A 33 -32.75 -6.21 -6.56
CA TYR A 33 -32.33 -5.90 -7.92
C TYR A 33 -30.80 -5.85 -7.86
N VAL A 34 -30.14 -6.95 -8.19
CA VAL A 34 -28.72 -6.94 -8.50
C VAL A 34 -28.62 -6.16 -9.80
N ALA A 35 -28.52 -4.83 -9.69
CA ALA A 35 -28.06 -4.01 -10.77
C ALA A 35 -26.67 -4.54 -11.13
N ALA A 36 -26.55 -5.20 -12.29
CA ALA A 36 -25.26 -5.34 -12.91
C ALA A 36 -24.60 -3.94 -12.92
N PRO A 37 -23.31 -3.80 -12.59
CA PRO A 37 -22.66 -2.50 -12.61
C PRO A 37 -22.82 -1.95 -14.03
N MET A 38 -23.70 -0.96 -14.16
CA MET A 38 -23.93 -0.24 -15.40
C MET A 38 -22.61 0.46 -15.69
N GLN A 39 -21.84 -0.07 -16.65
CA GLN A 39 -20.57 0.51 -17.05
C GLN A 39 -20.89 1.86 -17.68
N VAL A 40 -20.86 2.92 -16.88
CA VAL A 40 -21.00 4.29 -17.36
C VAL A 40 -19.77 4.55 -18.23
N SER A 41 -19.96 4.41 -19.54
CA SER A 41 -18.97 4.77 -20.55
C SER A 41 -18.77 6.27 -20.46
N CYS A 42 -17.67 6.68 -19.84
CA CYS A 42 -17.31 8.08 -19.70
C CYS A 42 -16.84 8.60 -21.06
N SER A 43 -17.31 9.80 -21.44
CA SER A 43 -16.95 10.41 -22.73
C SER A 43 -16.51 11.85 -22.53
N PHE A 44 -15.91 12.46 -23.56
CA PHE A 44 -15.54 13.87 -23.51
C PHE A 44 -16.75 14.81 -23.30
N GLN A 45 -17.95 14.40 -23.73
CA GLN A 45 -19.19 15.16 -23.61
C GLN A 45 -19.95 14.88 -22.31
N ALA A 46 -19.57 13.81 -21.60
CA ALA A 46 -20.08 13.41 -20.29
C ALA A 46 -18.92 12.81 -19.48
N PRO A 47 -18.02 13.64 -18.92
CA PRO A 47 -16.88 13.16 -18.16
C PRO A 47 -17.37 12.40 -16.92
N CYS A 48 -16.64 11.35 -16.53
CA CYS A 48 -16.82 10.78 -15.20
C CYS A 48 -16.69 11.87 -14.14
N GLY A 49 -17.36 11.68 -13.01
CA GLY A 49 -16.95 12.36 -11.79
C GLY A 49 -15.46 12.07 -11.57
N LEU A 50 -14.66 13.13 -11.52
CA LEU A 50 -13.26 13.00 -11.11
C LEU A 50 -13.28 12.59 -9.65
N GLU A 51 -13.15 11.30 -9.38
CA GLU A 51 -12.73 10.85 -8.07
C GLU A 51 -11.35 11.47 -7.86
N GLY A 52 -11.21 12.32 -6.84
CA GLY A 52 -9.95 12.99 -6.53
C GLY A 52 -8.80 11.97 -6.41
N GLY A 53 -7.56 12.45 -6.47
CA GLY A 53 -6.39 11.58 -6.33
C GLY A 53 -6.42 10.75 -5.04
N ASP A 54 -5.57 9.72 -5.00
CA ASP A 54 -5.51 8.79 -3.88
C ASP A 54 -5.49 9.49 -2.52
N THR A 55 -6.19 8.89 -1.55
CA THR A 55 -6.17 9.39 -0.17
C THR A 55 -4.73 9.43 0.33
N LEU A 56 -4.28 10.59 0.81
CA LEU A 56 -2.92 10.74 1.33
C LEU A 56 -2.66 9.72 2.44
N ARG A 57 -1.62 8.89 2.25
CA ARG A 57 -1.19 7.93 3.26
C ARG A 57 -0.84 8.68 4.55
N GLN A 58 -1.56 8.37 5.64
CA GLN A 58 -1.24 8.94 6.94
C GLN A 58 -0.02 8.25 7.56
N PRO A 59 0.89 9.01 8.19
CA PRO A 59 2.05 8.44 8.87
C PRO A 59 1.62 7.73 10.16
N VAL A 60 2.34 6.65 10.48
CA VAL A 60 2.21 5.98 11.79
C VAL A 60 2.70 6.92 12.88
N HIS A 61 2.04 6.90 14.05
CA HIS A 61 2.42 7.72 15.19
C HIS A 61 3.19 6.91 16.24
N GLU A 62 4.31 7.48 16.70
CA GLU A 62 5.02 6.99 17.89
C GLU A 62 4.87 8.00 19.01
N VAL A 63 4.36 7.56 20.15
CA VAL A 63 4.05 8.41 21.29
C VAL A 63 5.05 8.14 22.40
N SER A 64 5.53 9.20 23.05
CA SER A 64 6.37 9.09 24.25
C SER A 64 5.64 8.37 25.39
N THR A 65 6.41 7.59 26.15
CA THR A 65 5.93 6.84 27.32
C THR A 65 6.83 7.19 28.51
N ASP A 66 6.22 7.52 29.65
CA ASP A 66 6.92 7.84 30.90
C ASP A 66 8.01 8.93 30.76
N GLY A 67 7.72 9.95 29.94
CA GLY A 67 8.66 11.04 29.73
C GLY A 67 9.84 10.69 28.83
N ASN A 68 9.79 9.57 28.11
CA ASN A 68 10.87 9.14 27.23
C ASN A 68 10.35 8.61 25.89
N LEU A 69 11.08 8.89 24.81
CA LEU A 69 10.83 8.35 23.48
C LEU A 69 12.15 7.85 22.87
N PRO A 70 12.49 6.57 23.01
CA PRO A 70 13.65 5.98 22.35
C PRO A 70 13.33 5.70 20.87
N LEU A 71 14.19 6.19 19.98
CA LEU A 71 14.01 6.11 18.53
C LEU A 71 15.28 5.57 17.88
N VAL A 72 15.10 4.64 16.94
CA VAL A 72 16.15 4.22 16.01
C VAL A 72 15.65 4.50 14.60
N LEU A 73 16.40 5.32 13.86
CA LEU A 73 16.10 5.65 12.48
C LEU A 73 17.21 5.16 11.56
N SER A 74 16.85 4.43 10.52
CA SER A 74 17.74 4.13 9.40
C SER A 74 17.56 5.16 8.30
N VAL A 75 18.66 5.78 7.84
CA VAL A 75 18.65 6.57 6.60
C VAL A 75 19.10 5.69 5.46
N GLN A 76 18.21 5.45 4.50
CA GLN A 76 18.46 4.60 3.34
C GLN A 76 17.89 5.23 2.07
N VAL A 77 18.37 4.80 0.91
CA VAL A 77 17.75 5.13 -0.38
C VAL A 77 16.73 4.03 -0.68
N ALA A 78 15.49 4.42 -0.93
CA ALA A 78 14.39 3.53 -1.27
C ALA A 78 13.63 4.06 -2.49
N ASP A 79 13.04 3.15 -3.25
CA ASP A 79 12.14 3.51 -4.34
C ASP A 79 10.81 4.00 -3.77
N PHE A 80 10.31 5.09 -4.32
CA PHE A 80 9.05 5.71 -3.95
C PHE A 80 8.26 6.02 -5.21
N THR A 81 7.04 5.50 -5.28
CA THR A 81 6.16 5.68 -6.43
C THR A 81 5.03 6.62 -6.07
N VAL A 82 4.81 7.64 -6.91
CA VAL A 82 3.61 8.49 -6.90
C VAL A 82 2.95 8.33 -8.26
N ASP A 83 1.74 7.79 -8.26
CA ASP A 83 0.98 7.43 -9.46
C ASP A 83 1.82 6.60 -10.44
N TRP A 84 2.30 7.22 -11.50
CA TRP A 84 3.08 6.61 -12.59
C TRP A 84 4.58 6.85 -12.48
N LEU A 85 5.03 7.62 -11.48
CA LEU A 85 6.40 8.08 -11.35
C LEU A 85 7.12 7.40 -10.19
N SER A 86 8.08 6.54 -10.50
CA SER A 86 8.98 5.93 -9.52
C SER A 86 10.28 6.72 -9.40
N LEU A 87 10.64 7.05 -8.16
CA LEU A 87 11.77 7.90 -7.79
C LEU A 87 12.61 7.21 -6.72
N GLN A 88 13.94 7.28 -6.82
CA GLN A 88 14.78 6.97 -5.66
C GLN A 88 14.84 8.16 -4.71
N ARG A 89 14.40 7.97 -3.47
CA ARG A 89 14.46 8.99 -2.42
C ARG A 89 15.14 8.46 -1.18
N ARG A 90 15.71 9.38 -0.40
CA ARG A 90 16.19 9.06 0.94
C ARG A 90 15.01 9.00 1.89
N THR A 91 14.89 7.89 2.61
CA THR A 91 13.79 7.63 3.53
C THR A 91 14.33 7.32 4.92
N TYR A 92 13.50 7.60 5.92
CA TYR A 92 13.72 7.10 7.27
C TYR A 92 12.96 5.78 7.38
N ASN A 93 13.66 4.70 7.75
CA ASN A 93 13.09 3.36 7.90
C ASN A 93 12.45 2.79 6.61
N GLY A 94 12.85 3.26 5.43
CA GLY A 94 12.33 2.74 4.17
C GLY A 94 10.99 3.34 3.71
N GLU A 95 10.37 4.22 4.50
CA GLU A 95 8.99 4.66 4.27
C GLU A 95 8.84 6.17 3.95
N ILE A 96 7.82 6.50 3.15
CA ILE A 96 7.33 7.86 2.91
C ILE A 96 5.79 7.84 2.97
N PRO A 97 5.13 8.68 3.80
CA PRO A 97 5.73 9.46 4.87
C PRO A 97 6.26 8.56 6.00
N SER A 98 7.36 8.99 6.63
CA SER A 98 7.92 8.29 7.81
C SER A 98 7.02 8.50 9.04
N ARG A 99 7.30 7.72 10.09
CA ARG A 99 6.62 7.83 11.38
C ARG A 99 6.69 9.25 11.96
N THR A 100 5.59 9.70 12.54
CA THR A 100 5.46 11.01 13.21
C THR A 100 5.56 10.82 14.71
N TRP A 101 6.47 11.55 15.36
CA TRP A 101 6.66 11.49 16.80
C TRP A 101 5.71 12.45 17.52
N ARG A 102 5.00 11.94 18.53
CA ARG A 102 4.14 12.71 19.41
C ARG A 102 4.74 12.71 20.80
N VAL A 103 5.21 13.88 21.23
CA VAL A 103 5.87 14.08 22.53
C VAL A 103 5.13 15.12 23.35
N LYS A 104 5.12 14.95 24.66
CA LYS A 104 4.58 15.93 25.61
C LYS A 104 5.70 16.84 26.12
N ARG A 105 5.30 17.97 26.71
CA ARG A 105 6.26 18.90 27.34
C ARG A 105 7.03 18.17 28.45
N ARG A 106 8.36 18.32 28.46
CA ARG A 106 9.33 17.70 29.38
C ARG A 106 9.74 16.25 29.05
N ASP A 107 9.21 15.67 27.98
CA ASP A 107 9.68 14.35 27.54
C ASP A 107 11.08 14.44 26.93
N VAL A 108 11.86 13.37 27.09
CA VAL A 108 13.20 13.22 26.55
C VAL A 108 13.15 12.32 25.31
N ILE A 109 13.71 12.80 24.21
CA ILE A 109 13.85 12.01 22.98
C ILE A 109 15.27 11.46 22.92
N ARG A 110 15.41 10.14 22.76
CA ARG A 110 16.72 9.48 22.56
C ARG A 110 16.79 8.92 21.16
N LEU A 111 17.35 9.70 20.24
CA LEU A 111 17.43 9.34 18.83
C LEU A 111 18.80 8.73 18.48
N ASN A 112 18.77 7.53 17.91
CA ASN A 112 19.92 6.90 17.25
C ASN A 112 19.70 6.90 15.74
N LEU A 113 20.58 7.60 15.01
CA LEU A 113 20.52 7.70 13.56
C LEU A 113 21.58 6.79 12.94
N VAL A 114 21.13 5.74 12.25
CA VAL A 114 21.98 4.76 11.59
C VAL A 114 22.04 5.05 10.09
N LYS A 115 23.26 5.21 9.56
CA LYS A 115 23.48 5.37 8.12
C LYS A 115 23.63 4.00 7.47
N PHE A 116 22.76 3.67 6.51
CA PHE A 116 22.98 2.49 5.68
C PHE A 116 23.97 2.80 4.55
N PRO A 117 24.83 1.83 4.16
CA PRO A 117 25.74 2.01 3.05
C PRO A 117 24.95 2.23 1.77
N VAL A 118 25.15 3.39 1.15
CA VAL A 118 24.66 3.63 -0.21
C VAL A 118 25.48 2.71 -1.12
N LYS A 119 24.81 1.83 -1.87
CA LYS A 119 25.48 1.14 -2.98
C LYS A 119 26.00 2.21 -3.92
N LYS A 120 27.31 2.47 -3.89
CA LYS A 120 27.95 3.43 -4.78
C LYS A 120 27.72 2.90 -6.19
N PHE A 121 26.92 3.61 -6.98
CA PHE A 121 26.73 3.31 -8.39
C PHE A 121 28.05 3.67 -9.09
N ARG A 122 29.02 2.75 -9.03
CA ARG A 122 30.22 2.85 -9.87
C ARG A 122 29.80 2.40 -11.26
N SER A 123 29.72 3.36 -12.18
CA SER A 123 29.71 3.02 -13.60
C SER A 123 31.06 2.41 -13.91
N SER A 124 31.08 1.16 -14.39
CA SER A 124 32.31 0.46 -14.79
C SER A 124 33.12 1.24 -15.83
N LEU A 125 32.47 2.11 -16.61
CA LEU A 125 33.12 2.99 -17.59
C LEU A 125 33.99 4.09 -16.95
N ILE A 126 33.66 4.54 -15.74
CA ILE A 126 34.41 5.63 -15.07
C ILE A 126 35.70 5.07 -14.47
N ASP A 127 35.67 3.86 -13.92
CA ASP A 127 36.86 3.22 -13.34
C ASP A 127 37.92 2.97 -14.44
N SER A 128 37.51 2.59 -15.66
CA SER A 128 38.44 2.43 -16.80
C SER A 128 39.07 3.73 -17.31
N LEU A 129 38.40 4.87 -17.13
CA LEU A 129 38.92 6.18 -17.57
C LEU A 129 39.92 6.77 -16.56
N VAL A 130 39.72 6.51 -15.27
CA VAL A 130 40.64 6.94 -14.21
C VAL A 130 41.96 6.18 -14.28
N ASP A 131 41.93 4.88 -14.59
CA ASP A 131 43.14 4.06 -14.69
C ASP A 131 44.01 4.41 -15.92
N ASN A 132 43.37 4.82 -17.03
CA ASN A 132 44.09 5.24 -18.24
C ASN A 132 44.65 6.67 -18.15
N GLY A 133 44.11 7.52 -17.28
CA GLY A 133 44.60 8.89 -17.06
C GLY A 133 45.86 8.99 -16.20
N SER A 134 46.23 7.93 -15.47
CA SER A 134 47.39 7.94 -14.55
C SER A 134 48.72 7.52 -15.19
N GLN A 135 48.75 7.11 -16.46
CA GLN A 135 49.96 6.64 -17.13
C GLN A 135 50.72 7.69 -17.97
N THR A 136 50.32 8.97 -17.95
CA THR A 136 51.03 10.04 -18.67
C THR A 136 51.67 11.04 -17.72
N LYS A 137 52.74 10.62 -17.03
CA LYS A 137 53.70 11.56 -16.45
C LYS A 137 55.08 10.90 -16.36
N THR A 138 55.84 11.04 -17.45
CA THR A 138 57.30 10.84 -17.50
C THR A 138 57.93 12.17 -17.87
#